data_AF-A0A9P6TZ98-F1
#
_entry.id   AF-A0A9P6TZ98-F1
#
_cell.length_a   1.000
_cell.length_b   1.000
_cell.length_c   1.000
_cell.angle_alpha   90.00
_cell.angle_beta   90.00
_cell.angle_gamma   90.00
#
_symmetry.space_group_name_H-M   'P 1'
#
loop_
_entity.id
_entity.type
_entity.pdbx_description
1 polymer ?
#
loop_
_entity_poly.entity_id
_entity_poly.type
_entity_poly.pdbx_seq_one_letter_code
_entity_poly.pdbx_strand_id
1 'polypeptide(L)'
;MKFTFFTIFAIILAPFVVLAAPATTTEHPKPTEPPKSTIAPSKPTTVPTKFDGYSKCQVQGFKVNRIAIVRCCVQNHGSSQIQGNTFLCRVPIGREGYYRKCIYDLHYATTTSCKYY
;
A
#
# COMPACT_ATOMS: atom_id res chain seq x y z
N MET A 1 -38.12 -52.65 11.43
CA MET A 1 -37.82 -51.25 11.81
C MET A 1 -38.39 -50.37 10.68
N LYS A 2 -39.70 -50.05 10.67
CA LYS A 2 -40.41 -48.89 11.26
C LYS A 2 -39.94 -47.49 10.78
N PHE A 3 -40.79 -46.90 9.93
CA PHE A 3 -41.20 -45.49 9.75
C PHE A 3 -40.30 -44.45 9.03
N THR A 4 -40.56 -44.36 7.72
CA THR A 4 -40.97 -43.21 6.88
C THR A 4 -41.23 -41.82 7.53
N PHE A 5 -40.68 -40.79 6.87
CA PHE A 5 -41.19 -39.42 6.60
C PHE A 5 -41.80 -38.58 7.74
N PHE A 6 -41.20 -37.41 8.04
CA PHE A 6 -41.85 -36.12 8.39
C PHE A 6 -40.75 -35.03 8.28
N THR A 7 -40.65 -34.26 7.18
CA THR A 7 -41.26 -32.92 6.95
C THR A 7 -40.71 -31.78 7.82
N ILE A 8 -40.46 -30.65 7.15
CA ILE A 8 -40.43 -29.27 7.65
C ILE A 8 -39.16 -28.86 8.41
N PHE A 9 -38.19 -28.33 7.66
CA PHE A 9 -37.37 -27.22 8.15
C PHE A 9 -37.83 -25.94 7.45
N ALA A 10 -38.91 -25.37 7.98
CA ALA A 10 -39.24 -23.97 7.82
C ALA A 10 -38.26 -23.17 8.68
N ILE A 11 -37.26 -22.53 8.06
CA ILE A 11 -36.53 -21.42 8.69
C ILE A 11 -36.63 -20.22 7.76
N ILE A 12 -37.76 -19.54 7.95
CA ILE A 12 -37.84 -18.10 8.22
C ILE A 12 -37.02 -17.23 7.27
N LEU A 13 -37.71 -16.78 6.22
CA LEU A 13 -37.49 -15.50 5.55
C LEU A 13 -37.45 -14.38 6.61
N ALA A 14 -36.25 -13.98 7.03
CA ALA A 14 -36.07 -12.74 7.77
C ALA A 14 -36.17 -11.57 6.78
N PRO A 15 -37.01 -10.55 7.04
CA PRO A 15 -37.04 -9.35 6.21
C PRO A 15 -35.71 -8.61 6.36
N PHE A 16 -35.04 -8.39 5.22
CA PHE A 16 -33.95 -7.45 5.05
C PHE A 16 -34.39 -6.07 5.58
N VAL A 17 -33.97 -5.74 6.79
CA VAL A 17 -33.99 -4.35 7.27
C VAL A 17 -32.84 -3.63 6.57
N VAL A 18 -33.17 -2.99 5.44
CA VAL A 18 -32.28 -2.05 4.75
C VAL A 18 -32.14 -0.82 5.65
N LEU A 19 -31.09 -0.81 6.47
CA LEU A 19 -30.69 0.36 7.23
C LEU A 19 -30.03 1.34 6.25
N ALA A 20 -30.80 2.30 5.75
CA ALA A 20 -30.29 3.44 5.01
C ALA A 20 -29.40 4.26 5.96
N ALA A 21 -28.08 4.15 5.80
CA ALA A 21 -27.14 5.02 6.46
C ALA A 21 -27.28 6.45 5.89
N PRO A 22 -27.28 7.50 6.73
CA PRO A 22 -27.21 8.86 6.24
C PRO A 22 -25.90 9.07 5.48
N ALA A 23 -26.01 9.60 4.26
CA ALA A 23 -24.87 10.05 3.48
C ALA A 23 -24.22 11.24 4.21
N THR A 24 -23.22 10.94 5.03
CA THR A 24 -22.32 11.95 5.57
C THR A 24 -21.55 12.53 4.40
N THR A 25 -21.96 13.72 3.96
CA THR A 25 -21.19 14.54 3.02
C THR A 25 -19.90 14.93 3.72
N THR A 26 -18.82 14.20 3.43
CA THR A 26 -17.47 14.57 3.84
C THR A 26 -17.13 15.86 3.08
N GLU A 27 -17.24 16.99 3.77
CA GLU A 27 -16.64 18.25 3.32
C GLU A 27 -15.18 17.97 2.97
N HIS A 28 -14.82 18.28 1.73
CA HIS A 28 -13.45 18.20 1.26
C HIS A 28 -12.66 19.26 2.04
N PRO A 29 -11.64 18.92 2.85
CA PRO A 29 -10.79 19.93 3.42
C PRO A 29 -10.12 20.68 2.27
N LYS A 30 -10.40 22.00 2.23
CA LYS A 30 -9.66 23.01 1.46
C LYS A 30 -8.18 22.63 1.44
N PRO A 31 -7.49 22.64 0.28
CA PRO A 31 -6.05 22.42 0.24
C PRO A 31 -5.37 23.45 1.14
N THR A 32 -4.93 23.02 2.31
CA THR A 32 -4.02 23.81 3.15
C THR A 32 -2.74 23.91 2.35
N GLU A 33 -2.43 25.11 1.88
CA GLU A 33 -1.14 25.43 1.28
C GLU A 33 -0.02 24.84 2.17
N PRO A 34 0.96 24.13 1.59
CA PRO A 34 2.13 23.72 2.34
C PRO A 34 2.76 24.98 2.96
N PRO A 35 3.20 24.93 4.23
CA PRO A 35 3.90 26.06 4.81
C PRO A 35 5.05 26.42 3.86
N LYS A 36 5.08 27.70 3.46
CA LYS A 36 6.16 28.32 2.70
C LYS A 36 7.44 28.19 3.52
N SER A 37 8.05 27.01 3.42
CA SER A 37 9.36 26.71 3.97
C SER A 37 10.31 27.58 3.16
N THR A 38 10.86 28.59 3.81
CA THR A 38 12.01 29.35 3.33
C THR A 38 13.17 28.38 3.21
N ILE A 39 13.23 27.68 2.08
CA ILE A 39 14.37 26.87 1.67
C ILE A 39 15.41 27.90 1.24
N ALA A 40 16.37 28.19 2.13
CA ALA A 40 17.65 28.72 1.70
C ALA A 40 18.16 27.82 0.55
N PRO A 41 18.62 28.38 -0.59
CA PRO A 41 19.05 27.57 -1.73
C PRO A 41 20.26 26.73 -1.31
N SER A 42 20.00 25.50 -0.91
CA SER A 42 21.03 24.49 -0.75
C SER A 42 21.50 24.15 -2.15
N LYS A 43 22.68 24.70 -2.47
CA LYS A 43 23.51 24.37 -3.62
C LYS A 43 23.31 22.90 -4.01
N PRO A 44 22.94 22.58 -5.26
CA PRO A 44 22.88 21.20 -5.72
C PRO A 44 24.28 20.63 -5.57
N THR A 45 24.51 19.82 -4.54
CA THR A 45 25.72 19.00 -4.46
C THR A 45 25.52 17.89 -5.48
N THR A 46 25.93 18.17 -6.72
CA THR A 46 26.08 17.18 -7.78
C THR A 46 27.19 16.22 -7.36
N VAL A 47 26.88 15.30 -6.46
CA VAL A 47 27.68 14.09 -6.31
C VAL A 47 27.46 13.33 -7.62
N PRO A 48 28.51 12.96 -8.37
CA PRO A 48 28.34 12.08 -9.52
C PRO A 48 27.74 10.77 -9.01
N THR A 49 26.43 10.60 -9.17
CA THR A 49 25.74 9.35 -8.92
C THR A 49 26.21 8.39 -9.99
N LYS A 50 27.20 7.59 -9.62
CA LYS A 50 27.55 6.38 -10.37
C LYS A 50 26.25 5.59 -10.53
N PHE A 51 25.87 5.34 -11.77
CA PHE A 51 24.67 4.57 -12.09
C PHE A 51 24.89 3.13 -11.61
N ASP A 52 24.22 2.77 -10.52
CA ASP A 52 24.41 1.47 -9.88
C ASP A 52 23.56 0.38 -10.56
N GLY A 53 22.67 0.72 -11.50
CA GLY A 53 21.74 -0.20 -12.16
C GLY A 53 20.53 -0.60 -11.29
N TYR A 54 20.32 0.11 -10.17
CA TYR A 54 19.22 -0.11 -9.24
C TYR A 54 18.35 1.13 -9.10
N SER A 55 17.04 0.94 -8.97
CA SER A 55 16.12 1.97 -8.54
C SER A 55 15.88 1.90 -7.04
N LYS A 56 15.68 3.07 -6.42
CA LYS A 56 15.28 3.19 -5.01
C LYS A 56 13.77 3.39 -4.97
N CYS A 57 13.05 2.35 -4.56
CA CYS A 57 11.61 2.37 -4.31
C CYS A 57 11.33 2.64 -2.85
N GLN A 58 10.61 3.72 -2.57
CA GLN A 58 10.12 4.09 -1.26
C GLN A 58 8.65 3.70 -1.15
N VAL A 59 8.30 2.92 -0.14
CA VAL A 59 6.92 2.55 0.17
C VAL A 59 6.49 3.25 1.45
N GLN A 60 5.38 3.97 1.38
CA GLN A 60 4.72 4.59 2.52
C GLN A 60 3.28 4.08 2.60
N GLY A 61 2.81 3.73 3.79
CA GLY A 61 1.44 3.28 3.99
C GLY A 61 1.06 3.23 5.47
N PHE A 62 -0.24 3.08 5.71
CA PHE A 62 -0.81 3.04 7.06
C PHE A 62 -1.07 1.59 7.49
N LYS A 63 -0.67 1.23 8.72
CA LYS A 63 -0.82 -0.13 9.30
C LYS A 63 -0.37 -1.27 8.37
N VAL A 64 0.77 -1.10 7.70
CA VAL A 64 1.31 -2.11 6.79
C VAL A 64 2.10 -3.19 7.53
N ASN A 65 2.01 -4.43 7.05
CA ASN A 65 2.88 -5.49 7.53
C ASN A 65 4.28 -5.31 6.92
N ARG A 66 5.23 -4.90 7.75
CA ARG A 66 6.63 -4.64 7.38
C ARG A 66 7.28 -5.86 6.73
N ILE A 67 7.01 -7.04 7.28
CA ILE A 67 7.62 -8.30 6.82
C ILE A 67 7.12 -8.65 5.42
N ALA A 68 5.84 -8.40 5.13
CA ALA A 68 5.27 -8.67 3.81
C ALA A 68 5.88 -7.77 2.71
N ILE A 69 6.06 -6.48 2.99
CA ILE A 69 6.71 -5.54 2.07
C ILE A 69 8.19 -5.91 1.84
N VAL A 70 8.90 -6.26 2.92
CA VAL A 70 10.30 -6.72 2.82
C VAL A 70 10.40 -8.01 2.02
N ARG A 71 9.47 -8.96 2.21
CA ARG A 71 9.42 -10.20 1.42
C ARG A 71 9.27 -9.91 -0.08
N CYS A 72 8.36 -9.00 -0.46
CA CYS A 72 8.22 -8.57 -1.85
C CYS A 72 9.51 -7.96 -2.42
N CYS A 73 10.27 -7.23 -1.60
CA CYS A 73 11.55 -6.65 -2.01
C CYS A 73 12.59 -7.73 -2.32
N VAL A 74 12.80 -8.65 -1.38
CA VAL A 74 13.78 -9.74 -1.50
C VAL A 74 13.42 -10.69 -2.64
N GLN A 75 12.14 -11.01 -2.81
CA GLN A 75 11.66 -11.89 -3.88
C GLN A 75 11.95 -11.35 -5.28
N ASN A 76 12.05 -10.02 -5.43
CA ASN A 76 12.38 -9.35 -6.69
C ASN A 76 13.87 -9.01 -6.80
N HIS A 77 14.74 -9.71 -6.07
CA HIS A 77 16.19 -9.49 -5.99
C HIS A 77 16.57 -8.08 -5.52
N GLY A 78 15.70 -7.47 -4.71
CA GLY A 78 15.97 -6.18 -4.10
C GLY A 78 16.60 -6.29 -2.71
N SER A 79 17.22 -5.21 -2.26
CA SER A 79 17.67 -5.03 -0.87
C SER A 79 16.77 -4.06 -0.13
N SER A 80 16.19 -4.50 0.99
CA SER A 80 15.34 -3.67 1.83
C SER A 80 16.12 -3.00 2.96
N GLN A 81 15.86 -1.73 3.21
CA GLN A 81 16.32 -0.97 4.36
C GLN A 81 15.11 -0.28 5.00
N ILE A 82 14.90 -0.53 6.30
CA ILE A 82 13.82 0.08 7.06
C ILE A 82 14.36 1.34 7.73
N GLN A 83 13.78 2.50 7.41
CA GLN A 83 14.15 3.78 8.02
C GLN A 83 12.91 4.37 8.72
N GLY A 84 12.79 4.09 10.01
CA GLY A 84 11.66 4.54 10.83
C GLY A 84 10.31 3.97 10.35
N ASN A 85 9.47 4.83 9.77
CA ASN A 85 8.17 4.46 9.20
C ASN A 85 8.17 4.37 7.66
N THR A 86 9.35 4.55 7.05
CA THR A 86 9.55 4.44 5.61
C THR A 86 10.23 3.12 5.27
N PHE A 87 9.72 2.44 4.24
CA PHE A 87 10.36 1.26 3.67
C PHE A 87 11.12 1.68 2.42
N LEU A 88 12.44 1.50 2.43
CA LEU A 88 13.28 1.71 1.27
C LEU A 88 13.66 0.36 0.69
N CYS A 89 13.34 0.12 -0.56
CA CYS A 89 13.72 -1.08 -1.30
C CYS A 89 14.57 -0.66 -2.50
N ARG A 90 15.77 -1.21 -2.62
CA ARG A 90 16.58 -1.10 -3.83
C ARG A 90 16.25 -2.25 -4.74
N VAL A 91 15.65 -2.01 -5.89
CA VAL A 91 15.25 -3.05 -6.86
C VAL A 91 16.08 -2.87 -8.13
N PRO A 92 16.55 -3.93 -8.79
CA PRO A 92 17.21 -3.79 -10.08
C PRO A 92 16.23 -3.22 -11.12
N ILE A 93 16.76 -2.39 -12.02
CA ILE A 93 15.95 -1.77 -13.08
C ILE A 93 15.27 -2.84 -13.93
N GLY A 94 14.00 -2.62 -14.26
CA GLY A 94 13.16 -3.59 -14.98
C GLY A 94 12.43 -4.58 -14.07
N ARG A 95 12.74 -4.63 -12.77
CA ARG A 95 11.97 -5.39 -11.78
C ARG A 95 11.00 -4.55 -10.92
N GLU A 96 10.95 -3.23 -11.12
CA GLU A 96 10.05 -2.38 -10.31
C GLU A 96 8.57 -2.72 -10.50
N GLY A 97 8.18 -3.09 -11.72
CA GLY A 97 6.80 -3.48 -12.03
C GLY A 97 6.35 -4.69 -11.21
N TYR A 98 7.19 -5.71 -11.12
CA TYR A 98 6.93 -6.91 -10.31
C TYR A 98 6.91 -6.59 -8.82
N TYR A 99 7.80 -5.72 -8.35
CA TYR A 99 7.80 -5.25 -6.97
C TYR A 99 6.50 -4.51 -6.62
N ARG A 100 6.06 -3.58 -7.48
CA ARG A 100 4.79 -2.83 -7.31
C ARG A 100 3.59 -3.76 -7.31
N LYS A 101 3.56 -4.73 -8.22
CA LYS A 101 2.49 -5.74 -8.28
C LYS A 101 2.44 -6.56 -6.99
N CYS A 102 3.58 -7.05 -6.49
CA CYS A 102 3.62 -7.80 -5.24
C CYS A 102 3.05 -7.00 -4.05
N ILE A 103 3.35 -5.70 -3.96
CA ILE A 103 2.78 -4.83 -2.92
C ILE A 103 1.27 -4.64 -3.11
N TYR A 104 0.82 -4.45 -4.35
CA TYR A 104 -0.59 -4.28 -4.68
C TYR A 104 -1.41 -5.53 -4.29
N ASP A 105 -0.85 -6.72 -4.51
CA ASP A 105 -1.45 -8.01 -4.16
C ASP A 105 -1.56 -8.22 -2.64
N LEU A 106 -0.84 -7.44 -1.82
CA LEU A 106 -1.00 -7.45 -0.36
C LEU A 106 -2.23 -6.65 0.12
N HIS A 107 -2.92 -5.95 -0.79
CA HIS A 107 -4.11 -5.14 -0.50
C HIS A 107 -3.91 -4.08 0.60
N TYR A 108 -2.70 -3.54 0.71
CA TYR A 108 -2.41 -2.44 1.63
C TYR A 108 -2.63 -1.07 0.99
N ALA A 109 -3.19 -0.13 1.73
CA ALA A 109 -3.22 1.29 1.37
C ALA A 109 -1.79 1.86 1.43
N THR A 110 -1.05 1.69 0.34
CA THR A 110 0.35 2.06 0.19
C THR A 110 0.58 2.89 -1.06
N THR A 111 1.55 3.79 -0.99
CA THR A 111 2.09 4.50 -2.13
C THR A 111 3.53 4.04 -2.35
N THR A 112 3.87 3.68 -3.59
CA THR A 112 5.23 3.23 -3.96
C THR A 112 5.83 4.23 -4.94
N SER A 113 6.86 4.94 -4.52
CA SER A 113 7.60 5.91 -5.34
C SER A 113 8.99 5.39 -5.64
N CYS A 114 9.29 5.12 -6.92
CA CYS A 114 10.62 4.65 -7.33
C CYS A 114 11.38 5.76 -8.03
N LYS A 115 12.61 6.01 -7.58
CA LYS A 115 13.56 6.95 -8.17
C LYS A 115 14.74 6.21 -8.78
N TYR A 116 15.12 6.63 -9.97
CA TYR A 116 16.28 6.13 -10.70
C TYR A 116 17.45 7.08 -10.44
N TYR A 117 18.64 6.53 -10.18
CA TYR A 117 19.85 7.27 -9.85
C TYR A 117 21.02 6.76 -10.68
#